data_AF-A0A353SAV8-F1
#
_entry.id   AF-A0A353SAV8-F1
#
_cell.length_a   1.000
_cell.length_b   1.000
_cell.length_c   1.000
_cell.angle_alpha   90.00
_cell.angle_beta   90.00
_cell.angle_gamma   90.00
#
_symmetry.space_group_name_H-M   'P 1'
#
loop_
_entity.id
_entity.type
_entity.pdbx_description
1 polymer ?
#
loop_
_entity_poly.entity_id
_entity_poly.type
_entity_poly.pdbx_seq_one_letter_code
_entity_poly.pdbx_strand_id
1 'polypeptide(L)'
;QQRRMESGGISCVVLRGGQSPQERESCMARIQGGAKIILANPEVLQDERLVRRLAGCGIAHAAIDEAHCVSEWGDSFRPAYRTLGAIIRALHPAAVTAFTATASPGVLARVSELLFGGSVHIVRGESDRPNIHYSVINAYAKKREAFRLAVTKEKPLLIFCGTRALAEDMSRELAAYYGRNRAESELPVRFYHAGLEKDEKAAIERWFHAKKDGILCCTCAYGMGVDKKDIRTVIHLEPSPSVEAYVQEAGRAGRDGRTAHAYLLWSPEDARKKGALTAFAEAKSCRRQILLDALGGEQAACSGCDICERGAEAPAAVDAQLAEQSIAENKNVYTENECAQLIQRRLNERDRKLFAQSVWSSGDCRGIVAALIEGQRARKGSRLWEKRLSAGAGAIPRPGLRPRRPLRAEAEEPS
;
A
#
# COMPACT_ATOMS: atom_id res chain seq x y z
N GLN A 1 17.38 -0.24 15.96
CA GLN A 1 18.66 0.50 16.00
C GLN A 1 19.53 0.04 17.17
N GLN A 2 19.10 0.16 18.43
CA GLN A 2 19.88 -0.27 19.62
C GLN A 2 20.58 -1.63 19.45
N ARG A 3 19.84 -2.71 19.15
CA ARG A 3 20.42 -4.05 18.93
C ARG A 3 21.59 -4.08 17.94
N ARG A 4 21.51 -3.29 16.85
CA ARG A 4 22.56 -3.21 15.83
C ARG A 4 23.80 -2.46 16.34
N MET A 5 23.60 -1.43 17.16
CA MET A 5 24.71 -0.67 17.77
C MET A 5 25.44 -1.54 18.79
N GLU A 6 24.69 -2.25 19.64
CA GLU A 6 25.26 -3.18 20.63
C GLU A 6 26.02 -4.33 19.97
N SER A 7 25.48 -4.94 18.91
CA SER A 7 26.20 -5.97 18.15
C SER A 7 27.46 -5.45 17.46
N GLY A 8 27.51 -4.15 17.15
CA GLY A 8 28.68 -3.49 16.57
C GLY A 8 29.68 -2.96 17.60
N GLY A 9 29.47 -3.23 18.90
CA GLY A 9 30.33 -2.73 19.97
C GLY A 9 30.21 -1.22 20.24
N ILE A 10 29.14 -0.57 19.76
CA ILE A 10 28.93 0.88 19.94
C ILE A 10 28.03 1.11 21.15
N SER A 11 28.59 1.76 22.17
CA SER A 11 27.84 2.14 23.38
C SER A 11 26.71 3.11 23.02
N CYS A 12 25.47 2.69 23.32
CA CYS A 12 24.25 3.41 23.00
C CYS A 12 23.34 3.54 24.24
N VAL A 13 22.70 4.69 24.38
CA VAL A 13 21.67 4.96 25.38
C VAL A 13 20.34 5.23 24.68
N VAL A 14 19.24 4.69 25.20
CA VAL A 14 17.89 4.89 24.64
C VAL A 14 17.06 5.73 25.60
N LEU A 15 16.62 6.89 25.13
CA LEU A 15 15.71 7.78 25.83
C LEU A 15 14.33 7.66 25.17
N ARG A 16 13.34 7.18 25.91
CA ARG A 16 11.98 6.92 25.41
C ARG A 16 10.90 7.30 26.42
N GLY A 17 9.69 7.52 25.93
CA GLY A 17 8.53 7.75 26.78
C GLY A 17 8.27 6.56 27.72
N GLY A 18 7.72 6.84 28.90
CA GLY A 18 7.39 5.82 29.91
C GLY A 18 8.57 5.35 30.78
N GLN A 19 9.76 5.94 30.64
CA GLN A 19 10.88 5.68 31.55
C GLN A 19 10.65 6.35 32.91
N SER A 20 10.97 5.65 34.00
CA SER A 20 10.94 6.20 35.36
C SER A 20 12.03 7.27 35.56
N PRO A 21 11.90 8.14 36.58
CA PRO A 21 12.96 9.08 36.92
C PRO A 21 14.31 8.41 37.19
N GLN A 22 14.31 7.24 37.82
CA GLN A 22 15.52 6.47 38.10
C GLN A 22 16.15 5.91 36.82
N GLU A 23 15.34 5.36 35.90
CA GLU A 23 15.82 4.92 34.58
C GLU A 23 16.41 6.10 33.79
N ARG A 24 15.79 7.27 33.87
CA ARG A 24 16.24 8.49 33.19
C ARG A 24 17.59 8.95 33.73
N GLU A 25 17.77 8.93 35.04
CA GLU A 25 19.03 9.32 35.67
C GLU A 25 20.15 8.32 35.36
N SER A 26 19.85 7.02 35.36
CA SER A 26 20.78 5.99 34.89
C SER A 26 21.21 6.20 33.44
N CYS A 27 20.28 6.57 32.56
CA CYS A 27 20.59 6.92 31.18
C CYS A 27 21.54 8.12 31.10
N MET A 28 21.32 9.18 31.90
CA MET A 28 22.18 10.35 31.89
C MET A 28 23.58 10.04 32.44
N ALA A 29 23.69 9.25 33.51
CA ALA A 29 24.97 8.82 34.03
C ALA A 29 25.78 8.05 32.98
N ARG A 30 25.13 7.19 32.18
CA ARG A 30 25.77 6.49 31.06
C ARG A 30 26.20 7.45 29.94
N ILE A 31 25.42 8.49 29.66
CA ILE A 31 25.79 9.53 28.68
C ILE A 31 27.04 10.27 29.15
N GLN A 32 27.05 10.75 30.39
CA GLN A 32 28.18 11.44 31.00
C GLN A 32 29.42 10.53 31.14
N GLY A 33 29.20 9.23 31.33
CA GLY A 33 30.24 8.20 31.33
C GLY A 33 30.82 7.87 29.95
N GLY A 34 30.44 8.60 28.89
CA GLY A 34 31.07 8.49 27.57
C GLY A 34 30.32 7.64 26.54
N ALA A 35 29.00 7.47 26.67
CA ALA A 35 28.20 6.83 25.63
C ALA A 35 28.37 7.56 24.29
N LYS A 36 28.44 6.80 23.18
CA LYS A 36 28.73 7.35 21.85
C LYS A 36 27.48 7.73 21.08
N ILE A 37 26.36 7.05 21.31
CA ILE A 37 25.10 7.28 20.62
C ILE A 37 23.96 7.44 21.62
N ILE A 38 23.09 8.41 21.36
CA ILE A 38 21.83 8.62 22.08
C ILE A 38 20.70 8.43 21.06
N LEU A 39 19.86 7.42 21.28
CA LEU A 39 18.63 7.24 20.52
C LEU A 39 17.48 7.84 21.32
N ALA A 40 16.79 8.83 20.76
CA ALA A 40 15.68 9.51 21.41
C ALA A 40 14.50 9.68 20.46
N ASN A 41 13.28 9.56 20.99
CA ASN A 41 12.09 9.99 20.27
C ASN A 41 11.81 11.50 20.52
N PRO A 42 11.23 12.24 19.57
CA PRO A 42 11.00 13.68 19.72
C PRO A 42 10.12 14.06 20.91
N GLU A 43 9.19 13.19 21.31
CA GLU A 43 8.29 13.45 22.44
C GLU A 43 9.07 13.57 23.77
N VAL A 44 10.16 12.81 23.91
CA VAL A 44 11.01 12.88 25.09
C VAL A 44 11.86 14.14 25.10
N LEU A 45 12.28 14.61 23.91
CA LEU A 45 13.09 15.80 23.78
C LEU A 45 12.30 17.10 23.96
N GLN A 46 10.98 17.02 24.21
CA GLN A 46 10.18 18.18 24.63
C GLN A 46 10.53 18.65 26.05
N ASP A 47 11.16 17.80 26.87
CA ASP A 47 11.62 18.20 28.20
C ASP A 47 12.86 19.10 28.09
N GLU A 48 12.66 20.41 28.28
CA GLU A 48 13.73 21.41 28.24
C GLU A 48 14.83 21.18 29.29
N ARG A 49 14.53 20.53 30.43
CA ARG A 49 15.55 20.20 31.44
C ARG A 49 16.47 19.12 30.89
N LEU A 50 15.90 18.10 30.25
CA LEU A 50 16.66 17.05 29.58
C LEU A 50 17.52 17.62 28.45
N VAL A 51 16.94 18.45 27.58
CA VAL A 51 17.67 19.07 26.46
C VAL A 51 18.85 19.90 26.96
N ARG A 52 18.69 20.71 28.02
CA ARG A 52 19.79 21.47 28.62
C ARG A 52 20.91 20.57 29.16
N ARG A 53 20.56 19.47 29.82
CA ARG A 53 21.55 18.47 30.30
C ARG A 53 22.31 17.84 29.13
N LEU A 54 21.59 17.48 28.06
CA LEU A 54 22.18 16.92 26.85
C LEU A 54 23.09 17.92 26.13
N ALA A 55 22.69 19.19 26.03
CA ALA A 55 23.51 20.24 25.44
C ALA A 55 24.85 20.41 26.19
N GLY A 56 24.82 20.31 27.52
CA GLY A 56 26.04 20.34 28.36
C GLY A 56 26.99 19.16 28.14
N CYS A 57 26.59 18.12 27.41
CA CYS A 57 27.44 16.98 27.07
C CYS A 57 28.25 17.19 25.77
N GLY A 58 28.07 18.30 25.05
CA GLY A 58 28.81 18.60 23.82
C GLY A 58 28.42 17.69 22.66
N ILE A 59 27.17 17.79 22.18
CA ILE A 59 26.66 16.96 21.09
C ILE A 59 27.45 17.25 19.80
N ALA A 60 28.16 16.26 19.26
CA ALA A 60 28.91 16.42 18.02
C ALA A 60 28.00 16.43 16.78
N HIS A 61 26.92 15.62 16.78
CA HIS A 61 26.09 15.40 15.62
C HIS A 61 24.65 15.05 16.01
N ALA A 62 23.68 15.69 15.37
CA ALA A 62 22.27 15.32 15.43
C ALA A 62 21.83 14.68 14.11
N ALA A 63 21.43 13.41 14.16
CA ALA A 63 20.88 12.68 13.03
C ALA A 63 19.37 12.49 13.19
N ILE A 64 18.59 13.04 12.26
CA ILE A 64 17.14 12.93 12.22
C ILE A 64 16.80 11.84 11.22
N ASP A 65 16.26 10.72 11.71
CA ASP A 65 15.75 9.64 10.86
C ASP A 65 14.27 9.88 10.52
N GLU A 66 13.80 9.33 9.40
CA GLU A 66 12.44 9.50 8.87
C GLU A 66 11.99 10.98 8.82
N ALA A 67 12.87 11.86 8.36
CA ALA A 67 12.68 13.31 8.40
C ALA A 67 11.41 13.80 7.70
N HIS A 68 10.86 13.03 6.75
CA HIS A 68 9.57 13.33 6.13
C HIS A 68 8.41 13.47 7.15
N CYS A 69 8.53 12.90 8.35
CA CYS A 69 7.56 13.05 9.44
C CYS A 69 7.34 14.50 9.91
N VAL A 70 8.25 15.44 9.57
CA VAL A 70 8.03 16.88 9.85
C VAL A 70 7.05 17.52 8.86
N SER A 71 6.85 16.89 7.70
CA SER A 71 6.08 17.41 6.57
C SER A 71 4.82 16.60 6.31
N GLU A 72 4.90 15.28 6.36
CA GLU A 72 3.72 14.43 6.28
C GLU A 72 2.95 14.54 7.60
N TRP A 73 1.62 14.62 7.47
CA TRP A 73 0.64 14.66 8.56
C TRP A 73 0.45 16.03 9.25
N GLY A 74 -0.45 16.82 8.67
CA GLY A 74 -1.09 17.95 9.34
C GLY A 74 -1.76 17.54 10.66
N ASP A 75 -1.54 18.38 11.68
CA ASP A 75 -2.14 18.49 13.02
C ASP A 75 -2.34 17.23 13.90
N SER A 76 -2.11 16.01 13.43
CA SER A 76 -2.54 14.78 14.13
C SER A 76 -1.47 13.72 14.39
N PHE A 77 -0.38 13.68 13.63
CA PHE A 77 0.69 12.69 13.82
C PHE A 77 1.96 13.35 14.37
N ARG A 78 2.29 12.99 15.62
CA ARG A 78 3.47 13.44 16.40
C ARG A 78 3.77 14.95 16.31
N PRO A 79 2.95 15.80 16.97
CA PRO A 79 3.18 17.26 17.07
C PRO A 79 4.59 17.65 17.51
N ALA A 80 5.26 16.78 18.28
CA ALA A 80 6.64 16.93 18.73
C ALA A 80 7.68 17.12 17.60
N TYR A 81 7.39 16.69 16.37
CA TYR A 81 8.29 16.93 15.24
C TYR A 81 8.32 18.41 14.79
N ARG A 82 7.27 19.19 15.08
CA ARG A 82 7.22 20.64 14.75
C ARG A 82 8.22 21.46 15.56
N THR A 83 8.45 21.06 16.81
CA THR A 83 9.39 21.73 17.72
C THR A 83 10.81 21.19 17.57
N LEU A 84 11.02 20.17 16.72
CA LEU A 84 12.31 19.52 16.56
C LEU A 84 13.42 20.48 16.11
N GLY A 85 13.11 21.43 15.23
CA GLY A 85 14.07 22.46 14.83
C GLY A 85 14.55 23.33 16.02
N ALA A 86 13.66 23.68 16.95
CA ALA A 86 14.01 24.41 18.16
C ALA A 86 14.84 23.55 19.13
N ILE A 87 14.49 22.28 19.28
CA ILE A 87 15.24 21.30 20.08
C ILE A 87 16.66 21.14 19.55
N ILE A 88 16.82 20.96 18.23
CA ILE A 88 18.13 20.83 17.58
C ILE A 88 18.97 22.08 17.86
N ARG A 89 18.40 23.28 17.72
CA ARG A 89 19.11 24.53 18.04
C ARG A 89 19.55 24.57 19.51
N ALA A 90 18.69 24.16 20.44
CA ALA A 90 19.00 24.14 21.87
C ALA A 90 20.03 23.06 22.27
N LEU A 91 20.15 21.98 21.50
CA LEU A 91 21.21 20.97 21.69
C LEU A 91 22.58 21.44 21.21
N HIS A 92 22.62 22.50 20.38
CA HIS A 92 23.84 23.07 19.78
C HIS A 92 24.79 22.02 19.15
N PRO A 93 24.30 21.10 18.29
CA PRO A 93 25.17 20.11 17.69
C PRO A 93 26.12 20.74 16.67
N ALA A 94 27.34 20.22 16.55
CA ALA A 94 28.30 20.70 15.55
C ALA A 94 27.87 20.38 14.10
N ALA A 95 27.11 19.31 13.90
CA ALA A 95 26.54 18.93 12.62
C ALA A 95 25.07 18.48 12.76
N VAL A 96 24.28 18.67 11.71
CA VAL A 96 22.89 18.19 11.62
C VAL A 96 22.70 17.49 10.28
N THR A 97 22.14 16.28 10.30
CA THR A 97 21.78 15.54 9.08
C THR A 97 20.37 14.98 9.20
N ALA A 98 19.62 14.98 8.11
CA ALA A 98 18.29 14.42 8.04
C ALA A 98 18.25 13.32 6.97
N PHE A 99 17.62 12.19 7.30
CA PHE A 99 17.50 11.03 6.43
C PHE A 99 16.03 10.69 6.20
N THR A 100 15.67 10.36 4.97
CA THR A 100 14.34 9.87 4.60
C THR A 100 14.46 8.99 3.37
N ALA A 101 13.63 7.94 3.30
CA ALA A 101 13.61 7.04 2.14
C ALA A 101 12.80 7.63 0.98
N THR A 102 11.75 8.40 1.29
CA THR A 102 10.82 8.98 0.33
C THR A 102 10.58 10.44 0.69
N ALA A 103 10.82 11.36 -0.25
CA ALA A 103 10.50 12.77 -0.07
C ALA A 103 10.31 13.45 -1.42
N SER A 104 9.08 13.88 -1.69
CA SER A 104 8.79 14.77 -2.82
C SER A 104 9.44 16.14 -2.64
N PRO A 105 9.52 16.97 -3.70
CA PRO A 105 10.06 18.33 -3.63
C PRO A 105 9.40 19.18 -2.53
N GLY A 106 8.09 19.02 -2.30
CA GLY A 106 7.36 19.70 -1.23
C GLY A 106 7.82 19.27 0.17
N VAL A 107 7.98 17.96 0.38
CA VAL A 107 8.51 17.41 1.64
C VAL A 107 9.93 17.90 1.90
N LEU A 108 10.79 17.89 0.89
CA LEU A 108 12.17 18.37 1.01
C LEU A 108 12.23 19.86 1.35
N ALA A 109 11.41 20.70 0.71
CA ALA A 109 11.32 22.12 1.02
C ALA A 109 10.90 22.34 2.48
N ARG A 110 9.91 21.57 2.96
CA ARG A 110 9.43 21.68 4.34
C ARG A 110 10.44 21.23 5.37
N VAL A 111 11.16 20.12 5.10
CA VAL A 111 12.26 19.64 5.94
C VAL A 111 13.39 20.67 6.00
N SER A 112 13.76 21.26 4.87
CA SER A 112 14.77 22.33 4.79
C SER A 112 14.40 23.52 5.67
N GLU A 113 13.16 23.99 5.57
CA GLU A 113 12.66 25.12 6.36
C GLU A 113 12.66 24.81 7.86
N LEU A 114 12.05 23.70 8.28
CA LEU A 114 11.83 23.38 9.69
C LEU A 114 13.10 22.96 10.44
N LEU A 115 13.97 22.19 9.80
CA LEU A 115 15.17 21.64 10.45
C LEU A 115 16.44 22.45 10.19
N PHE A 116 16.52 23.17 9.06
CA PHE A 116 17.75 23.82 8.60
C PHE A 116 17.61 25.32 8.31
N GLY A 117 16.45 25.92 8.56
CA GLY A 117 16.24 27.36 8.32
C GLY A 117 16.23 27.73 6.84
N GLY A 118 15.92 26.76 5.95
CA GLY A 118 15.75 26.98 4.51
C GLY A 118 17.00 26.74 3.66
N SER A 119 18.17 26.53 4.26
CA SER A 119 19.42 26.24 3.54
C SER A 119 19.99 24.89 3.98
N VAL A 120 19.97 23.91 3.07
CA VAL A 120 20.50 22.56 3.32
C VAL A 120 21.17 22.01 2.07
N HIS A 121 22.28 21.30 2.27
CA HIS A 121 22.88 20.52 1.19
C HIS A 121 22.10 19.21 1.00
N ILE A 122 21.47 19.04 -0.16
CA ILE A 122 20.63 17.87 -0.45
C ILE A 122 21.46 16.84 -1.19
N VAL A 123 21.61 15.65 -0.60
CA VAL A 123 22.16 14.47 -1.25
C VAL A 123 21.02 13.52 -1.58
N ARG A 124 20.81 13.21 -2.86
CA ARG A 124 19.78 12.27 -3.32
C ARG A 124 20.43 11.00 -3.84
N GLY A 125 19.95 9.86 -3.36
CA GLY A 125 20.21 8.57 -3.98
C GLY A 125 19.10 8.22 -4.97
N GLU A 126 19.30 7.14 -5.72
CA GLU A 126 18.26 6.57 -6.57
C GLU A 126 17.08 6.09 -5.72
N SER A 127 15.90 6.64 -5.98
CA SER A 127 14.65 6.19 -5.35
C SER A 127 14.06 4.97 -6.06
N ASP A 128 14.61 4.62 -7.24
CA ASP A 128 14.07 3.54 -8.04
C ASP A 128 14.40 2.17 -7.43
N ARG A 129 13.45 1.25 -7.59
CA ARG A 129 13.59 -0.16 -7.19
C ARG A 129 13.33 -1.01 -8.41
N PRO A 130 14.35 -1.26 -9.25
CA PRO A 130 14.14 -1.88 -10.56
C PRO A 130 13.59 -3.31 -10.46
N ASN A 131 13.79 -3.96 -9.32
CA ASN A 131 13.30 -5.31 -9.07
C ASN A 131 11.80 -5.38 -8.69
N ILE A 132 11.10 -4.24 -8.50
CA ILE A 132 9.67 -4.22 -8.15
C ILE A 132 8.83 -3.96 -9.40
N HIS A 133 7.95 -4.88 -9.77
CA HIS A 133 6.99 -4.69 -10.86
C HIS A 133 5.71 -4.04 -10.33
N TYR A 134 5.36 -2.89 -10.89
CA TYR A 134 4.16 -2.14 -10.49
C TYR A 134 2.96 -2.52 -11.37
N SER A 135 1.80 -2.75 -10.77
CA SER A 135 0.57 -3.11 -11.47
C SER A 135 -0.66 -2.48 -10.82
N VAL A 136 -1.63 -2.09 -11.64
CA VAL A 136 -2.96 -1.68 -11.15
C VAL A 136 -4.00 -2.63 -11.71
N ILE A 137 -4.88 -3.11 -10.83
CA ILE A 137 -5.97 -4.00 -11.20
C ILE A 137 -7.28 -3.27 -10.88
N ASN A 138 -8.05 -2.99 -11.93
CA ASN A 138 -9.39 -2.45 -11.79
C ASN A 138 -10.30 -3.55 -11.22
N ALA A 139 -11.02 -3.24 -10.14
CA ALA A 139 -11.94 -4.15 -9.50
C ALA A 139 -13.09 -3.37 -8.85
N TYR A 140 -14.32 -3.83 -9.04
CA TYR A 140 -15.48 -3.28 -8.33
C TYR A 140 -15.55 -3.88 -6.92
N ALA A 141 -15.32 -5.19 -6.80
CA ALA A 141 -15.20 -5.87 -5.51
C ALA A 141 -13.72 -6.09 -5.13
N LYS A 142 -13.03 -5.01 -4.72
CA LYS A 142 -11.58 -5.04 -4.42
C LYS A 142 -11.16 -6.16 -3.45
N LYS A 143 -11.93 -6.42 -2.39
CA LYS A 143 -11.62 -7.50 -1.44
C LYS A 143 -11.54 -8.88 -2.10
N ARG A 144 -12.41 -9.17 -3.08
CA ARG A 144 -12.43 -10.45 -3.81
C ARG A 144 -11.21 -10.58 -4.72
N GLU A 145 -10.80 -9.48 -5.33
CA GLU A 145 -9.57 -9.45 -6.13
C GLU A 145 -8.31 -9.58 -5.26
N ALA A 146 -8.28 -8.93 -4.09
CA ALA A 146 -7.21 -9.11 -3.10
C ALA A 146 -7.11 -10.57 -2.65
N PHE A 147 -8.25 -11.21 -2.37
CA PHE A 147 -8.33 -12.64 -2.04
C PHE A 147 -7.72 -13.51 -3.16
N ARG A 148 -8.13 -13.27 -4.42
CA ARG A 148 -7.60 -13.98 -5.59
C ARG A 148 -6.09 -13.86 -5.70
N LEU A 149 -5.56 -12.65 -5.58
CA LEU A 149 -4.12 -12.40 -5.62
C LEU A 149 -3.39 -13.06 -4.43
N ALA A 150 -3.94 -12.98 -3.23
CA ALA A 150 -3.35 -13.60 -2.05
C ALA A 150 -3.22 -15.13 -2.19
N VAL A 151 -4.19 -15.77 -2.86
CA VAL A 151 -4.14 -17.21 -3.16
C VAL A 151 -3.15 -17.52 -4.29
N THR A 152 -3.14 -16.73 -5.36
CA THR A 152 -2.44 -17.07 -6.61
C THR A 152 -1.01 -16.54 -6.73
N LYS A 153 -0.66 -15.47 -6.02
CA LYS A 153 0.65 -14.82 -6.11
C LYS A 153 1.66 -15.43 -5.15
N GLU A 154 2.93 -15.17 -5.41
CA GLU A 154 4.05 -15.68 -4.61
C GLU A 154 4.06 -15.04 -3.19
N LYS A 155 4.48 -15.84 -2.21
CA LYS A 155 4.60 -15.47 -0.80
C LYS A 155 6.09 -15.42 -0.43
N PRO A 156 6.50 -14.74 0.67
CA PRO A 156 5.70 -13.97 1.62
C PRO A 156 4.99 -12.77 1.01
N LEU A 157 3.79 -12.47 1.48
CA LEU A 157 2.88 -11.48 0.91
C LEU A 157 2.35 -10.50 1.96
N LEU A 158 2.27 -9.22 1.60
CA LEU A 158 1.58 -8.18 2.39
C LEU A 158 0.28 -7.75 1.70
N ILE A 159 -0.76 -7.50 2.49
CA ILE A 159 -1.99 -6.84 2.04
C ILE A 159 -2.21 -5.60 2.91
N PHE A 160 -1.99 -4.42 2.34
CA PHE A 160 -2.31 -3.15 2.98
C PHE A 160 -3.81 -2.86 2.87
N CYS A 161 -4.44 -2.72 4.04
CA CYS A 161 -5.83 -2.34 4.23
C CYS A 161 -5.91 -0.95 4.87
N GLY A 162 -6.88 -0.12 4.49
CA GLY A 162 -7.03 1.24 5.01
C GLY A 162 -7.66 1.30 6.41
N THR A 163 -8.27 0.21 6.90
CA THR A 163 -8.86 0.16 8.25
C THR A 163 -8.48 -1.11 9.02
N ARG A 164 -8.57 -1.04 10.35
CA ARG A 164 -8.33 -2.19 11.26
C ARG A 164 -9.32 -3.31 10.99
N ALA A 165 -10.61 -2.97 10.92
CA ALA A 165 -11.69 -3.90 10.63
C ALA A 165 -11.46 -4.63 9.29
N LEU A 166 -11.00 -3.91 8.26
CA LEU A 166 -10.73 -4.53 6.96
C LEU A 166 -9.51 -5.46 6.97
N ALA A 167 -8.46 -5.13 7.74
CA ALA A 167 -7.31 -6.02 7.92
C ALA A 167 -7.72 -7.34 8.61
N GLU A 168 -8.50 -7.25 9.69
CA GLU A 168 -9.04 -8.41 10.41
C GLU A 168 -9.97 -9.25 9.53
N ASP A 169 -10.92 -8.61 8.85
CA ASP A 169 -11.91 -9.27 7.99
C ASP A 169 -11.25 -9.96 6.78
N MET A 170 -10.26 -9.31 6.14
CA MET A 170 -9.46 -9.93 5.08
C MET A 170 -8.68 -11.15 5.58
N SER A 171 -8.05 -11.03 6.76
CA SER A 171 -7.34 -12.14 7.39
C SER A 171 -8.28 -13.30 7.73
N ARG A 172 -9.50 -13.01 8.21
CA ARG A 172 -10.50 -14.02 8.57
C ARG A 172 -10.96 -14.83 7.36
N GLU A 173 -11.24 -14.18 6.23
CA GLU A 173 -11.63 -14.90 5.01
C GLU A 173 -10.50 -15.78 4.47
N LEU A 174 -9.26 -15.29 4.49
CA LEU A 174 -8.10 -16.10 4.11
C LEU A 174 -7.86 -17.25 5.09
N ALA A 175 -8.03 -17.02 6.39
CA ALA A 175 -7.90 -18.05 7.41
C ALA A 175 -8.93 -19.17 7.20
N ALA A 176 -10.20 -18.81 6.93
CA ALA A 176 -11.24 -19.78 6.62
C ALA A 176 -10.91 -20.59 5.35
N TYR A 177 -10.32 -19.96 4.34
CA TYR A 177 -9.88 -20.66 3.12
C TYR A 177 -8.75 -21.67 3.38
N TYR A 178 -7.71 -21.26 4.12
CA TYR A 178 -6.55 -22.12 4.41
C TYR A 178 -6.79 -23.11 5.56
N GLY A 179 -7.78 -22.86 6.42
CA GLY A 179 -8.00 -23.57 7.68
C GLY A 179 -8.76 -24.88 7.60
N ARG A 180 -9.29 -25.28 6.43
CA ARG A 180 -10.10 -26.50 6.29
C ARG A 180 -9.41 -27.78 6.80
N ASN A 181 -8.07 -27.84 6.76
CA ASN A 181 -7.27 -28.98 7.21
C ASN A 181 -6.01 -28.55 8.00
N ARG A 182 -6.06 -27.40 8.69
CA ARG A 182 -4.89 -26.86 9.40
C ARG A 182 -5.28 -26.41 10.80
N ALA A 183 -4.39 -26.63 11.76
CA ALA A 183 -4.54 -25.98 13.06
C ALA A 183 -4.39 -24.46 12.90
N GLU A 184 -4.99 -23.69 13.81
CA GLU A 184 -4.90 -22.22 13.77
C GLU A 184 -3.44 -21.72 13.82
N SER A 185 -2.59 -22.42 14.57
CA SER A 185 -1.14 -22.16 14.65
C SER A 185 -0.39 -22.37 13.33
N GLU A 186 -0.94 -23.16 12.41
CA GLU A 186 -0.34 -23.51 11.12
C GLU A 186 -0.80 -22.60 9.98
N LEU A 187 -1.83 -21.78 10.22
CA LEU A 187 -2.39 -20.89 9.22
C LEU A 187 -1.30 -19.98 8.64
N PRO A 188 -1.26 -19.81 7.31
CA PRO A 188 -0.29 -18.96 6.65
C PRO A 188 -0.70 -17.48 6.72
N VAL A 189 -1.72 -17.11 7.50
CA VAL A 189 -2.27 -15.75 7.51
C VAL A 189 -2.43 -15.19 8.91
N ARG A 190 -2.07 -13.92 9.09
CA ARG A 190 -2.35 -13.11 10.28
C ARG A 190 -2.70 -11.68 9.87
N PHE A 191 -3.18 -10.88 10.81
CA PHE A 191 -3.36 -9.44 10.63
C PHE A 191 -2.45 -8.61 11.55
N TYR A 192 -2.22 -7.35 11.19
CA TYR A 192 -1.42 -6.43 12.00
C TYR A 192 -1.95 -5.00 11.92
N HIS A 193 -2.24 -4.39 13.06
CA HIS A 193 -2.64 -2.99 13.13
C HIS A 193 -2.30 -2.35 14.48
N ALA A 194 -2.43 -1.03 14.57
CA ALA A 194 -2.09 -0.26 15.75
C ALA A 194 -2.87 -0.66 17.03
N GLY A 195 -4.07 -1.22 16.90
CA GLY A 195 -4.88 -1.67 18.05
C GLY A 195 -4.44 -2.96 18.73
N LEU A 196 -3.45 -3.69 18.20
CA LEU A 196 -2.92 -4.89 18.85
C LEU A 196 -2.04 -4.53 20.05
N GLU A 197 -2.02 -5.40 21.05
CA GLU A 197 -1.12 -5.28 22.19
C GLU A 197 0.34 -5.41 21.76
N LYS A 198 1.25 -4.88 22.58
CA LYS A 198 2.68 -4.85 22.27
C LYS A 198 3.25 -6.26 22.05
N ASP A 199 2.87 -7.20 22.90
CA ASP A 199 3.38 -8.57 22.84
C ASP A 199 2.80 -9.34 21.64
N GLU A 200 1.54 -9.07 21.28
CA GLU A 200 0.91 -9.60 20.07
C GLU A 200 1.64 -9.11 18.81
N LYS A 201 1.89 -7.79 18.71
CA LYS A 201 2.68 -7.20 17.61
C LYS A 201 4.03 -7.89 17.47
N ALA A 202 4.77 -8.04 18.58
CA ALA A 202 6.08 -8.69 18.59
C ALA A 202 6.00 -10.19 18.21
N ALA A 203 4.94 -10.91 18.59
CA ALA A 203 4.72 -12.29 18.20
C ALA A 203 4.42 -12.43 16.69
N ILE A 204 3.60 -11.54 16.14
CA ILE A 204 3.25 -11.52 14.71
C ILE A 204 4.44 -11.12 13.85
N GLU A 205 5.22 -10.12 14.27
CA GLU A 205 6.46 -9.73 13.59
C GLU A 205 7.45 -10.89 13.52
N ARG A 206 7.69 -11.60 14.64
CA ARG A 206 8.55 -12.79 14.68
C ARG A 206 8.02 -13.90 13.76
N TRP A 207 6.72 -14.16 13.81
CA TRP A 207 6.08 -15.16 12.95
C TRP A 207 6.26 -14.81 11.47
N PHE A 208 5.91 -13.60 11.04
CA PHE A 208 5.98 -13.21 9.63
C PHE A 208 7.42 -13.15 9.12
N HIS A 209 8.36 -12.72 9.98
CA HIS A 209 9.79 -12.74 9.65
C HIS A 209 10.26 -14.15 9.29
N ALA A 210 9.90 -15.16 10.08
CA ALA A 210 10.30 -16.55 9.87
C ALA A 210 9.49 -17.29 8.78
N LYS A 211 8.19 -17.00 8.63
CA LYS A 211 7.28 -17.71 7.73
C LYS A 211 7.61 -17.41 6.25
N LYS A 212 7.72 -18.46 5.43
CA LYS A 212 8.05 -18.37 3.99
C LYS A 212 6.81 -18.30 3.10
N ASP A 213 5.71 -18.89 3.55
CA ASP A 213 4.41 -18.86 2.90
C ASP A 213 3.44 -17.86 3.56
N GLY A 214 3.95 -16.97 4.42
CA GLY A 214 3.14 -16.06 5.23
C GLY A 214 2.44 -14.97 4.41
N ILE A 215 1.21 -14.66 4.80
CA ILE A 215 0.36 -13.57 4.33
C ILE A 215 0.04 -12.69 5.53
N LEU A 216 0.35 -11.40 5.44
CA LEU A 216 0.04 -10.45 6.51
C LEU A 216 -0.91 -9.38 5.99
N CYS A 217 -2.13 -9.35 6.54
CA CYS A 217 -3.11 -8.30 6.30
C CYS A 217 -2.87 -7.16 7.28
N CYS A 218 -2.41 -6.01 6.84
CA CYS A 218 -1.96 -4.96 7.74
C CYS A 218 -2.47 -3.56 7.36
N THR A 219 -2.54 -2.67 8.34
CA THR A 219 -2.62 -1.24 8.06
C THR A 219 -1.21 -0.65 7.91
N CYS A 220 -1.11 0.65 7.63
CA CYS A 220 0.16 1.40 7.63
C CYS A 220 0.96 1.27 8.95
N ALA A 221 0.36 0.75 10.02
CA ALA A 221 1.05 0.40 11.26
C ALA A 221 2.18 -0.62 11.05
N TYR A 222 2.10 -1.48 10.03
CA TYR A 222 3.21 -2.36 9.62
C TYR A 222 4.20 -1.63 8.69
N GLY A 223 4.50 -0.38 9.02
CA GLY A 223 5.22 0.58 8.18
C GLY A 223 6.69 0.79 8.58
N MET A 224 6.97 1.17 9.80
CA MET A 224 8.35 1.57 10.16
C MET A 224 9.15 0.41 10.76
N GLY A 225 10.40 0.25 10.32
CA GLY A 225 11.36 -0.68 10.96
C GLY A 225 11.22 -2.17 10.62
N VAL A 226 10.35 -2.54 9.67
CA VAL A 226 10.26 -3.93 9.16
C VAL A 226 11.46 -4.22 8.26
N ASP A 227 12.16 -5.34 8.51
CA ASP A 227 13.37 -5.75 7.79
C ASP A 227 13.30 -7.21 7.30
N LYS A 228 12.20 -7.58 6.65
CA LYS A 228 12.06 -8.87 5.98
C LYS A 228 12.47 -8.74 4.51
N LYS A 229 13.58 -9.37 4.13
CA LYS A 229 14.20 -9.19 2.81
C LYS A 229 13.46 -9.86 1.66
N ASP A 230 12.74 -10.94 1.96
CA ASP A 230 12.23 -11.89 0.98
C ASP A 230 10.73 -11.72 0.65
N ILE A 231 10.09 -10.60 0.98
CA ILE A 231 8.68 -10.34 0.59
C ILE A 231 8.59 -10.33 -0.95
N ARG A 232 7.65 -11.09 -1.52
CA ARG A 232 7.48 -11.27 -2.97
C ARG A 232 6.32 -10.47 -3.55
N THR A 233 5.28 -10.28 -2.75
CA THR A 233 4.07 -9.60 -3.21
C THR A 233 3.60 -8.58 -2.17
N VAL A 234 3.25 -7.39 -2.63
CA VAL A 234 2.56 -6.36 -1.83
C VAL A 234 1.29 -5.98 -2.56
N ILE A 235 0.15 -6.03 -1.87
CA ILE A 235 -1.17 -5.67 -2.39
C ILE A 235 -1.67 -4.48 -1.61
N HIS A 236 -2.06 -3.41 -2.29
CA HIS A 236 -2.78 -2.28 -1.71
C HIS A 236 -4.24 -2.45 -2.05
N LEU A 237 -5.04 -2.88 -1.07
CA LEU A 237 -6.49 -3.06 -1.21
C LEU A 237 -7.18 -1.69 -1.30
N GLU A 238 -6.62 -0.69 -0.64
CA GLU A 238 -7.02 0.71 -0.73
C GLU A 238 -5.82 1.57 -1.14
N PRO A 239 -6.04 2.67 -1.89
CA PRO A 239 -4.97 3.60 -2.23
C PRO A 239 -4.32 4.20 -0.98
N SER A 240 -2.99 4.22 -0.95
CA SER A 240 -2.23 4.91 0.10
C SER A 240 -2.53 6.42 0.08
N PRO A 241 -2.42 7.12 1.23
CA PRO A 241 -2.79 8.53 1.34
C PRO A 241 -1.87 9.48 0.55
N SER A 242 -0.64 9.06 0.24
CA SER A 242 0.35 9.78 -0.55
C SER A 242 1.12 8.83 -1.48
N VAL A 243 1.82 9.38 -2.48
CA VAL A 243 2.70 8.59 -3.36
C VAL A 243 3.91 8.07 -2.57
N GLU A 244 4.41 8.87 -1.64
CA GLU A 244 5.47 8.53 -0.70
C GLU A 244 5.10 7.30 0.13
N ALA A 245 3.91 7.31 0.74
CA ALA A 245 3.40 6.18 1.49
C ALA A 245 3.31 4.91 0.62
N TYR A 246 2.77 5.03 -0.59
CA TYR A 246 2.69 3.91 -1.53
C TYR A 246 4.06 3.34 -1.89
N VAL A 247 5.04 4.20 -2.22
CA VAL A 247 6.40 3.77 -2.58
C VAL A 247 7.10 3.15 -1.39
N GLN A 248 6.93 3.69 -0.18
CA GLN A 248 7.49 3.12 1.04
C GLN A 248 6.86 1.74 1.38
N GLU A 249 5.56 1.59 1.21
CA GLU A 249 4.82 0.35 1.41
C GLU A 249 5.18 -0.72 0.37
N ALA A 250 5.15 -0.37 -0.92
CA ALA A 250 5.57 -1.23 -2.02
C ALA A 250 7.05 -1.62 -1.91
N GLY A 251 7.91 -0.69 -1.50
CA GLY A 251 9.36 -0.85 -1.34
C GLY A 251 9.79 -1.89 -0.30
N ARG A 252 8.86 -2.44 0.47
CA ARG A 252 9.08 -3.62 1.35
C ARG A 252 9.31 -4.89 0.55
N ALA A 253 8.78 -4.97 -0.66
CA ALA A 253 8.97 -6.10 -1.53
C ALA A 253 10.43 -6.17 -2.03
N GLY A 254 10.93 -7.38 -2.27
CA GLY A 254 12.16 -7.59 -3.02
C GLY A 254 13.42 -6.94 -2.44
N ARG A 255 13.55 -6.84 -1.11
CA ARG A 255 14.75 -6.24 -0.48
C ARG A 255 16.00 -7.10 -0.60
N ASP A 256 15.85 -8.36 -1.00
CA ASP A 256 16.92 -9.25 -1.44
C ASP A 256 17.33 -9.04 -2.91
N GLY A 257 16.78 -8.03 -3.59
CA GLY A 257 17.10 -7.69 -4.98
C GLY A 257 16.41 -8.57 -6.03
N ARG A 258 15.72 -9.64 -5.63
CA ARG A 258 14.96 -10.49 -6.55
C ARG A 258 13.64 -9.81 -6.95
N THR A 259 13.09 -10.23 -8.09
CA THR A 259 11.82 -9.71 -8.60
C THR A 259 10.70 -9.84 -7.57
N ALA A 260 9.95 -8.77 -7.39
CA ALA A 260 8.78 -8.72 -6.53
C ALA A 260 7.67 -7.89 -7.20
N HIS A 261 6.43 -8.05 -6.75
CA HIS A 261 5.27 -7.39 -7.37
C HIS A 261 4.52 -6.51 -6.39
N ALA A 262 4.19 -5.29 -6.82
CA ALA A 262 3.32 -4.37 -6.12
C ALA A 262 2.03 -4.18 -6.92
N TYR A 263 0.90 -4.56 -6.32
CA TYR A 263 -0.43 -4.41 -6.89
C TYR A 263 -1.19 -3.30 -6.17
N LEU A 264 -1.82 -2.40 -6.90
CA LEU A 264 -2.85 -1.49 -6.39
C LEU A 264 -4.20 -1.94 -6.95
N LEU A 265 -5.18 -2.15 -6.07
CA LEU A 265 -6.56 -2.39 -6.47
C LEU A 265 -7.29 -1.05 -6.58
N TRP A 266 -7.93 -0.82 -7.73
CA TRP A 266 -8.57 0.45 -8.05
C TRP A 266 -10.03 0.24 -8.42
N SER A 267 -10.93 0.96 -7.75
CA SER A 267 -12.37 0.90 -7.99
C SER A 267 -12.91 2.22 -8.56
N PRO A 268 -14.11 2.23 -9.15
CA PRO A 268 -14.76 3.47 -9.57
C PRO A 268 -14.99 4.46 -8.41
N GLU A 269 -15.12 3.98 -7.17
CA GLU A 269 -15.22 4.84 -6.00
C GLU A 269 -13.91 5.57 -5.73
N ASP A 270 -12.77 4.89 -5.89
CA ASP A 270 -11.45 5.49 -5.72
C ASP A 270 -11.19 6.57 -6.79
N ALA A 271 -11.58 6.30 -8.04
CA ALA A 271 -11.53 7.26 -9.14
C ALA A 271 -12.34 8.53 -8.85
N ARG A 272 -13.53 8.40 -8.24
CA ARG A 272 -14.35 9.55 -7.86
C ARG A 272 -13.75 10.38 -6.73
N LYS A 273 -13.10 9.74 -5.76
CA LYS A 273 -12.45 10.43 -4.63
C LYS A 273 -11.24 11.27 -5.06
N LYS A 274 -10.64 10.98 -6.23
CA LYS A 274 -9.46 11.69 -6.77
C LYS A 274 -8.31 11.79 -5.75
N GLY A 275 -7.94 10.65 -5.15
CA GLY A 275 -6.84 10.58 -4.17
C GLY A 275 -5.45 10.75 -4.77
N ALA A 276 -4.42 10.72 -3.93
CA ALA A 276 -3.02 10.96 -4.33
C ALA A 276 -2.51 10.00 -5.41
N LEU A 277 -3.00 8.76 -5.46
CA LEU A 277 -2.61 7.76 -6.45
C LEU A 277 -3.41 7.80 -7.75
N THR A 278 -4.29 8.78 -7.97
CA THR A 278 -5.15 8.83 -9.18
C THR A 278 -4.32 8.82 -10.46
N ALA A 279 -3.28 9.67 -10.55
CA ALA A 279 -2.40 9.71 -11.71
C ALA A 279 -1.67 8.38 -11.95
N PHE A 280 -1.26 7.70 -10.88
CA PHE A 280 -0.64 6.38 -10.96
C PHE A 280 -1.63 5.30 -11.39
N ALA A 281 -2.87 5.33 -10.88
CA ALA A 281 -3.90 4.34 -11.15
C ALA A 281 -4.40 4.42 -12.60
N GLU A 282 -4.71 5.63 -13.06
CA GLU A 282 -5.28 5.93 -14.38
C GLU A 282 -4.21 6.20 -15.44
N ALA A 283 -2.97 5.89 -15.12
CA ALA A 283 -1.82 6.04 -16.01
C ALA A 283 -2.07 5.42 -17.39
N LYS A 284 -1.69 6.17 -18.42
CA LYS A 284 -1.59 5.70 -19.82
C LYS A 284 -0.15 5.50 -20.28
N SER A 285 0.80 5.92 -19.44
CA SER A 285 2.24 5.83 -19.65
C SER A 285 2.87 4.97 -18.55
N CYS A 286 4.19 4.80 -18.61
CA CYS A 286 4.94 4.00 -17.64
C CYS A 286 4.60 4.36 -16.18
N ARG A 287 4.08 3.40 -15.42
CA ARG A 287 3.74 3.59 -14.00
C ARG A 287 4.94 3.96 -13.13
N ARG A 288 6.10 3.37 -13.42
CA ARG A 288 7.34 3.66 -12.70
C ARG A 288 7.71 5.13 -12.86
N GLN A 289 7.62 5.67 -14.08
CA GLN A 289 7.94 7.08 -14.33
C GLN A 289 7.00 8.00 -13.55
N ILE A 290 5.70 7.70 -13.49
CA ILE A 290 4.74 8.51 -12.72
C ILE A 290 5.10 8.55 -11.22
N LEU A 291 5.53 7.43 -10.65
CA LEU A 291 5.98 7.40 -9.24
C LEU A 291 7.27 8.21 -9.04
N LEU A 292 8.23 8.10 -9.96
CA LEU A 292 9.50 8.83 -9.89
C LEU A 292 9.29 10.34 -10.05
N ASP A 293 8.46 10.76 -11.01
CA ASP A 293 8.09 12.15 -11.24
C ASP A 293 7.45 12.76 -9.98
N ALA A 294 6.54 12.03 -9.34
CA ALA A 294 5.90 12.46 -8.10
C ALA A 294 6.88 12.63 -6.93
N LEU A 295 7.97 11.87 -6.91
CA LEU A 295 9.05 11.99 -5.91
C LEU A 295 10.12 13.04 -6.31
N GLY A 296 9.96 13.74 -7.43
CA GLY A 296 10.96 14.67 -7.95
C GLY A 296 12.24 13.97 -8.41
N GLY A 297 12.10 12.71 -8.85
CA GLY A 297 13.16 11.85 -9.35
C GLY A 297 13.43 12.01 -10.85
N GLU A 298 14.46 11.30 -11.32
CA GLU A 298 14.96 11.33 -12.69
C GLU A 298 14.27 10.31 -13.61
N GLN A 299 14.50 10.39 -14.92
CA GLN A 299 14.02 9.40 -15.88
C GLN A 299 14.65 8.04 -15.62
N ALA A 300 13.83 6.99 -15.52
CA ALA A 300 14.32 5.62 -15.39
C ALA A 300 13.78 4.72 -16.50
N ALA A 301 14.65 3.86 -17.05
CA ALA A 301 14.22 2.79 -17.93
C ALA A 301 13.33 1.82 -17.13
N CYS A 302 12.11 1.59 -17.61
CA CYS A 302 11.17 0.74 -16.91
C CYS A 302 11.64 -0.72 -16.93
N SER A 303 11.91 -1.26 -15.76
CA SER A 303 12.31 -2.65 -15.50
C SER A 303 11.12 -3.58 -15.20
N GLY A 304 9.90 -3.04 -15.17
CA GLY A 304 8.69 -3.83 -14.94
C GLY A 304 7.51 -2.98 -14.50
N CYS A 305 6.54 -2.78 -15.39
CA CYS A 305 5.18 -2.39 -15.01
C CYS A 305 4.18 -2.93 -16.02
N ASP A 306 2.95 -3.14 -15.57
CA ASP A 306 1.87 -3.73 -16.36
C ASP A 306 1.53 -2.94 -17.65
N ILE A 307 1.73 -1.62 -17.67
CA ILE A 307 1.55 -0.81 -18.89
C ILE A 307 2.66 -1.05 -19.89
N CYS A 308 3.93 -1.01 -19.47
CA CYS A 308 5.05 -1.26 -20.37
C CYS A 308 5.08 -2.71 -20.88
N GLU A 309 4.65 -3.67 -20.05
CA GLU A 309 4.57 -5.09 -20.42
C GLU A 309 3.45 -5.34 -21.45
N ARG A 310 2.30 -4.65 -21.35
CA ARG A 310 1.18 -4.82 -22.28
C ARG A 310 1.22 -3.87 -23.49
N GLY A 311 1.87 -2.72 -23.36
CA GLY A 311 1.80 -1.61 -24.31
C GLY A 311 0.47 -0.84 -24.30
N ALA A 312 -0.38 -1.02 -23.28
CA ALA A 312 -1.73 -0.43 -23.21
C ALA A 312 -2.20 -0.16 -21.77
N GLU A 313 -3.32 0.59 -21.65
CA GLU A 313 -3.98 0.92 -20.38
C GLU A 313 -4.33 -0.34 -19.55
N ALA A 314 -4.62 -0.14 -18.25
CA ALA A 314 -5.12 -1.21 -17.40
C ALA A 314 -6.39 -1.84 -17.99
N PRO A 315 -6.49 -3.19 -18.01
CA PRO A 315 -7.71 -3.83 -18.49
C PRO A 315 -8.90 -3.41 -17.63
N ALA A 316 -10.08 -3.40 -18.24
CA ALA A 316 -11.31 -3.17 -17.50
C ALA A 316 -11.52 -4.26 -16.45
N ALA A 317 -12.23 -3.91 -15.38
CA ALA A 317 -12.47 -4.80 -14.26
C ALA A 317 -13.22 -6.07 -14.70
N VAL A 318 -12.63 -7.24 -14.45
CA VAL A 318 -13.15 -8.54 -14.93
C VAL A 318 -14.49 -8.87 -14.28
N ASP A 319 -14.67 -8.50 -13.01
CA ASP A 319 -15.94 -8.65 -12.29
C ASP A 319 -17.05 -7.78 -12.90
N ALA A 320 -16.75 -6.52 -13.25
CA ALA A 320 -17.66 -5.62 -13.94
C ALA A 320 -18.01 -6.12 -15.35
N GLN A 321 -17.02 -6.59 -16.12
CA GLN A 321 -17.24 -7.16 -17.46
C GLN A 321 -18.25 -8.31 -17.43
N LEU A 322 -18.04 -9.27 -16.52
CA LEU A 322 -18.95 -10.41 -16.37
C LEU A 322 -20.34 -9.95 -15.90
N ALA A 323 -20.42 -8.98 -14.99
CA ALA A 323 -21.68 -8.42 -14.54
C ALA A 323 -22.45 -7.70 -15.66
N GLU A 324 -21.80 -6.84 -16.44
CA GLU A 324 -22.38 -6.18 -17.61
C GLU A 324 -22.84 -7.16 -18.66
N GLN A 325 -22.03 -8.17 -18.97
CA GLN A 325 -22.42 -9.22 -19.90
C GLN A 325 -23.68 -9.94 -19.40
N SER A 326 -23.73 -10.27 -18.11
CA SER A 326 -24.89 -10.95 -17.51
C SER A 326 -26.16 -10.10 -17.57
N ILE A 327 -26.06 -8.78 -17.36
CA ILE A 327 -27.18 -7.84 -17.50
C ILE A 327 -27.59 -7.69 -18.97
N ALA A 328 -26.62 -7.60 -19.88
CA ALA A 328 -26.86 -7.41 -21.31
C ALA A 328 -27.51 -8.63 -21.97
N GLU A 329 -27.18 -9.84 -21.53
CA GLU A 329 -27.80 -11.09 -21.98
C GLU A 329 -29.25 -11.24 -21.48
N ASN A 330 -29.59 -10.62 -20.34
CA ASN A 330 -30.87 -10.78 -19.65
C ASN A 330 -31.66 -9.45 -19.57
N LYS A 331 -31.76 -8.77 -20.70
CA LYS A 331 -32.37 -7.44 -20.83
C LYS A 331 -33.81 -7.41 -20.29
N ASN A 332 -34.06 -6.55 -19.30
CA ASN A 332 -35.35 -6.37 -18.63
C ASN A 332 -35.93 -7.64 -17.98
N VAL A 333 -35.11 -8.66 -17.73
CA VAL A 333 -35.56 -9.92 -17.12
C VAL A 333 -35.49 -9.85 -15.60
N TYR A 334 -34.36 -9.41 -15.06
CA TYR A 334 -34.06 -9.48 -13.64
C TYR A 334 -34.11 -8.12 -12.97
N THR A 335 -34.58 -8.11 -11.72
CA THR A 335 -34.37 -7.00 -10.78
C THR A 335 -32.90 -6.88 -10.39
N GLU A 336 -32.55 -5.81 -9.70
CA GLU A 336 -31.22 -5.62 -9.11
C GLU A 336 -30.78 -6.80 -8.22
N ASN A 337 -31.66 -7.27 -7.34
CA ASN A 337 -31.37 -8.39 -6.45
C ASN A 337 -31.21 -9.71 -7.19
N GLU A 338 -32.08 -10.00 -8.17
CA GLU A 338 -31.98 -11.21 -8.99
C GLU A 338 -30.74 -11.18 -9.90
N CYS A 339 -30.39 -10.02 -10.45
CA CYS A 339 -29.13 -9.81 -11.18
C CYS A 339 -27.93 -10.09 -10.28
N ALA A 340 -27.92 -9.56 -9.04
CA ALA A 340 -26.84 -9.81 -8.11
C ALA A 340 -26.69 -11.32 -7.80
N GLN A 341 -27.79 -12.06 -7.66
CA GLN A 341 -27.76 -13.52 -7.48
C GLN A 341 -27.26 -14.27 -8.72
N LEU A 342 -27.67 -13.85 -9.93
CA LEU A 342 -27.15 -14.39 -11.19
C LEU A 342 -25.64 -14.19 -11.30
N ILE A 343 -25.17 -12.96 -11.06
CA ILE A 343 -23.76 -12.58 -11.12
C ILE A 343 -22.96 -13.36 -10.07
N GLN A 344 -23.49 -13.49 -8.85
CA GLN A 344 -22.87 -14.29 -7.79
C GLN A 344 -22.66 -15.74 -8.21
N ARG A 345 -23.67 -16.37 -8.83
CA ARG A 345 -23.55 -17.75 -9.33
C ARG A 345 -22.46 -17.85 -10.39
N ARG A 346 -22.47 -16.97 -11.40
CA ARG A 346 -21.48 -16.97 -12.49
C ARG A 346 -20.06 -16.71 -12.00
N LEU A 347 -19.86 -15.77 -11.08
CA LEU A 347 -18.55 -15.48 -10.49
C LEU A 347 -18.05 -16.66 -9.64
N ASN A 348 -18.93 -17.26 -8.83
CA ASN A 348 -18.57 -18.46 -8.08
C ASN A 348 -18.30 -19.66 -8.99
N GLU A 349 -19.02 -19.85 -10.08
CA GLU A 349 -18.75 -20.91 -11.07
C GLU A 349 -17.39 -20.72 -11.74
N ARG A 350 -17.07 -19.48 -12.15
CA ARG A 350 -15.76 -19.12 -12.71
C ARG A 350 -14.63 -19.43 -11.73
N ASP A 351 -14.78 -19.00 -10.48
CA ASP A 351 -13.70 -19.01 -9.50
C ASP A 351 -13.64 -20.30 -8.65
N ARG A 352 -14.66 -21.15 -8.70
CA ARG A 352 -14.67 -22.45 -8.01
C ARG A 352 -13.54 -23.35 -8.48
N LYS A 353 -13.15 -23.28 -9.75
CA LYS A 353 -11.98 -24.02 -10.27
C LYS A 353 -10.68 -23.57 -9.61
N LEU A 354 -10.60 -22.30 -9.20
CA LEU A 354 -9.40 -21.72 -8.61
C LEU A 354 -9.36 -21.91 -7.10
N PHE A 355 -10.50 -21.78 -6.41
CA PHE A 355 -10.57 -21.78 -4.94
C PHE A 355 -11.21 -23.03 -4.33
N ALA A 356 -11.77 -23.93 -5.13
CA ALA A 356 -12.56 -25.08 -4.66
C ALA A 356 -13.69 -24.71 -3.67
N GLN A 357 -14.13 -23.45 -3.67
CA GLN A 357 -15.20 -22.92 -2.83
C GLN A 357 -15.85 -21.69 -3.46
N SER A 358 -17.06 -21.38 -3.05
CA SER A 358 -17.74 -20.14 -3.40
C SER A 358 -17.25 -19.02 -2.50
N VAL A 359 -16.50 -18.07 -3.06
CA VAL A 359 -15.95 -16.92 -2.31
C VAL A 359 -16.79 -15.65 -2.48
N TRP A 360 -17.65 -15.58 -3.50
CA TRP A 360 -18.47 -14.39 -3.76
C TRP A 360 -19.75 -14.41 -2.95
N SER A 361 -20.00 -13.33 -2.22
CA SER A 361 -21.23 -13.10 -1.48
C SER A 361 -22.26 -12.35 -2.33
N SER A 362 -23.52 -12.39 -1.89
CA SER A 362 -24.58 -11.57 -2.48
C SER A 362 -24.34 -10.08 -2.26
N GLY A 363 -23.68 -9.70 -1.14
CA GLY A 363 -23.29 -8.33 -0.85
C GLY A 363 -22.31 -7.77 -1.88
N ASP A 364 -21.27 -8.55 -2.23
CA ASP A 364 -20.28 -8.15 -3.25
C ASP A 364 -20.97 -7.86 -4.59
N CYS A 365 -21.87 -8.76 -5.01
CA CYS A 365 -22.52 -8.65 -6.31
C CYS A 365 -23.56 -7.53 -6.35
N ARG A 366 -24.27 -7.26 -5.24
CA ARG A 366 -25.11 -6.07 -5.13
C ARG A 366 -24.27 -4.79 -5.24
N GLY A 367 -23.11 -4.74 -4.58
CA GLY A 367 -22.17 -3.62 -4.70
C GLY A 367 -21.73 -3.37 -6.14
N ILE A 368 -21.39 -4.43 -6.88
CA ILE A 368 -21.04 -4.33 -8.31
C ILE A 368 -22.21 -3.75 -9.11
N VAL A 369 -23.42 -4.32 -8.97
CA VAL A 369 -24.60 -3.87 -9.73
C VAL A 369 -24.93 -2.41 -9.43
N ALA A 370 -24.90 -2.00 -8.15
CA ALA A 370 -25.13 -0.63 -7.74
C ALA A 370 -24.11 0.34 -8.38
N ALA A 371 -22.82 0.00 -8.34
CA ALA A 371 -21.77 0.81 -8.96
C ALA A 371 -21.87 0.85 -10.49
N LEU A 372 -22.35 -0.22 -11.14
CA LEU A 372 -22.63 -0.22 -12.59
C LEU A 372 -23.80 0.72 -12.94
N ILE A 373 -24.84 0.76 -12.12
CA ILE A 373 -25.97 1.69 -12.29
C ILE A 373 -25.50 3.13 -12.10
N GLU A 374 -24.77 3.40 -11.03
CA GLU A 374 -24.21 4.72 -10.72
C GLU A 374 -23.30 5.22 -11.86
N GLY A 375 -22.45 4.34 -12.40
CA GLY A 375 -21.59 4.63 -13.54
C GLY A 375 -22.28 4.63 -14.91
N GLN A 376 -23.62 4.53 -14.96
CA GLN A 376 -24.42 4.47 -16.20
C GLN A 376 -24.06 3.32 -17.16
N ARG A 377 -23.44 2.26 -16.63
CA ARG A 377 -23.09 1.01 -17.35
C ARG A 377 -24.23 0.00 -17.28
N ALA A 378 -25.11 0.13 -16.31
CA ALA A 378 -26.41 -0.51 -16.23
C ALA A 378 -27.51 0.54 -16.00
N ARG A 379 -28.76 0.23 -16.36
CA ARG A 379 -29.92 1.10 -16.11
C ARG A 379 -31.17 0.29 -15.81
N LYS A 380 -32.12 0.91 -15.10
CA LYS A 380 -33.48 0.37 -14.96
C LYS A 380 -34.26 0.55 -16.27
N GLY A 381 -35.15 -0.40 -16.56
CA GLY A 381 -36.07 -0.34 -17.70
C GLY A 381 -37.12 0.76 -17.54
N SER A 382 -37.93 0.99 -18.57
CA SER A 382 -39.02 1.97 -18.54
C SER A 382 -40.39 1.30 -18.48
N ARG A 383 -41.40 2.03 -17.96
CA ARG A 383 -42.80 1.60 -17.89
C ARG A 383 -42.95 0.24 -17.19
N LEU A 384 -43.40 -0.79 -17.91
CA LEU A 384 -43.61 -2.15 -17.41
C LEU A 384 -42.33 -2.82 -16.86
N TRP A 385 -41.15 -2.23 -17.08
CA TRP A 385 -39.85 -2.79 -16.72
C TRP A 385 -39.08 -1.95 -15.69
N GLU A 386 -39.71 -1.01 -14.99
CA GLU A 386 -39.06 -0.06 -14.07
C GLU A 386 -38.23 -0.72 -12.96
N LYS A 387 -38.56 -1.96 -12.59
CA LYS A 387 -37.81 -2.72 -11.59
C LYS A 387 -36.72 -3.61 -12.18
N ARG A 388 -36.59 -3.69 -13.50
CA ARG A 388 -35.71 -4.64 -14.22
C ARG A 388 -34.50 -3.92 -14.82
N LEU A 389 -33.39 -4.63 -14.94
CA LEU A 389 -32.13 -4.04 -15.44
C LEU A 389 -31.88 -4.32 -16.92
N SER A 390 -31.21 -3.37 -17.57
CA SER A 390 -30.71 -3.41 -18.94
C SER A 390 -29.31 -2.82 -19.01
N ALA A 391 -28.59 -3.10 -20.09
CA ALA A 391 -27.33 -2.43 -20.38
C ALA A 391 -27.52 -0.89 -20.48
N GLY A 392 -26.60 -0.15 -19.86
CA GLY A 392 -26.52 1.31 -19.89
C GLY A 392 -25.73 1.83 -21.10
N ALA A 393 -25.71 3.14 -21.28
CA ALA A 393 -25.01 3.77 -22.40
C ALA A 393 -23.48 3.62 -22.32
N GLY A 394 -22.93 3.50 -21.11
CA GLY A 394 -21.49 3.27 -20.87
C GLY A 394 -21.09 1.80 -20.75
N ALA A 395 -21.97 0.86 -21.12
CA ALA A 395 -21.64 -0.56 -21.09
C ALA A 395 -20.54 -0.89 -22.10
N ILE A 396 -19.65 -1.83 -21.77
CA ILE A 396 -18.67 -2.33 -22.75
C ILE A 396 -19.44 -2.90 -23.94
N PRO A 397 -19.17 -2.47 -25.18
CA PRO A 397 -19.86 -2.99 -26.35
C PRO A 397 -19.68 -4.51 -26.40
N ARG A 398 -20.77 -5.25 -26.68
CA ARG A 398 -20.70 -6.70 -26.85
C ARG A 398 -19.55 -7.01 -27.80
N PRO A 399 -18.66 -7.98 -27.50
CA PRO A 399 -17.73 -8.47 -28.51
C PRO A 399 -18.58 -9.05 -29.65
N GLY A 400 -18.81 -8.25 -30.68
CA GLY A 400 -19.44 -8.70 -31.90
C GLY A 400 -18.51 -9.73 -32.51
N LEU A 401 -19.08 -10.88 -32.89
CA LEU A 401 -18.60 -11.64 -34.03
C LEU A 401 -18.18 -10.61 -35.09
N ARG A 402 -16.87 -10.47 -35.34
CA ARG A 402 -16.42 -9.68 -36.49
C ARG A 402 -17.18 -10.26 -37.68
N PRO A 403 -17.89 -9.46 -38.50
CA PRO A 403 -18.30 -9.97 -39.79
C PRO A 403 -17.01 -10.41 -40.49
N ARG A 404 -16.97 -11.68 -40.92
CA ARG A 404 -15.90 -12.15 -41.80
C ARG A 404 -15.83 -11.12 -42.93
N ARG A 405 -14.71 -10.41 -43.06
CA ARG A 405 -14.43 -9.67 -44.28
C ARG A 405 -14.65 -10.66 -45.44
N PRO A 406 -15.41 -10.33 -46.48
CA PRO A 406 -15.34 -11.11 -47.70
C PRO A 406 -13.87 -11.10 -48.12
N LEU A 407 -13.30 -12.29 -48.32
CA LEU A 407 -12.07 -12.43 -49.08
C LEU A 407 -12.30 -11.67 -50.39
N ARG A 408 -11.55 -10.60 -50.61
CA ARG A 408 -11.44 -10.03 -51.96
C ARG A 408 -10.91 -11.17 -52.81
N ALA A 409 -11.69 -11.58 -53.80
CA ALA A 409 -11.18 -12.39 -54.89
C ALA A 409 -10.02 -11.60 -55.51
N GLU A 410 -8.82 -12.18 -55.41
CA GLU A 410 -7.73 -11.83 -56.33
C GLU A 410 -8.25 -12.20 -57.72
N ALA A 411 -8.61 -11.19 -58.49
CA ALA A 411 -8.76 -11.34 -59.92
C ALA A 411 -7.33 -11.50 -60.47
N GLU A 412 -6.99 -12.74 -60.80
CA GLU A 412 -6.06 -13.04 -61.87
C GLU A 412 -6.54 -12.31 -63.13
N GLU A 413 -5.70 -11.47 -63.71
CA GLU A 413 -5.74 -11.23 -65.16
C GLU A 413 -4.45 -11.79 -65.76
N PRO A 414 -4.55 -12.61 -66.82
CA PRO A 414 -3.39 -13.17 -67.51
C PRO A 414 -2.88 -12.24 -68.63
N SER A 415 -1.63 -12.50 -69.02
CA SER A 415 -0.80 -11.95 -70.12
C SER A 415 -0.19 -10.56 -69.92
#